data_AF-A0A914E409-F1
#
_entry.id   AF-A0A914E409-F1
#
_cell.length_a   1.000
_cell.length_b   1.000
_cell.length_c   1.000
_cell.angle_alpha   90.00
_cell.angle_beta   90.00
_cell.angle_gamma   90.00
#
_symmetry.space_group_name_H-M   'P 1'
#
loop_
_entity.id
_entity.type
_entity.pdbx_description
1 polymer ?
#
loop_
_entity_poly.entity_id
_entity_poly.type
_entity_poly.pdbx_seq_one_letter_code
_entity_poly.pdbx_strand_id
1 'polypeptide(L)' 'MRNHIAPILAIAFMYSLESRALFCNSKVYMRYIDDTFIVVDSEEALQSLFDHLNSQNENIKFTMERSNDQGWLAFLNTEV' A
#
# COMPACT_ATOMS: atom_id res chain seq x y z
N MET A 1 16.48 1.45 -18.61
CA MET A 1 16.03 0.44 -19.59
C MET A 1 14.62 0.04 -19.22
N ARG A 2 13.65 0.11 -20.16
CA ARG A 2 12.26 -0.27 -19.91
C ARG A 2 12.14 -1.80 -19.99
N ASN A 3 11.88 -2.45 -18.87
CA ASN A 3 11.48 -3.85 -18.86
C ASN A 3 9.94 -3.88 -18.87
N HIS A 4 9.34 -4.24 -20.01
CA HIS A 4 7.89 -4.28 -20.18
C HIS A 4 7.18 -5.35 -19.34
N ILE A 5 7.93 -6.32 -18.82
CA ILE A 5 7.40 -7.42 -18.00
C ILE A 5 7.38 -7.04 -16.52
N ALA A 6 8.32 -6.20 -16.07
CA ALA A 6 8.44 -5.84 -14.66
C ALA A 6 7.15 -5.26 -14.03
N PRO A 7 6.42 -4.32 -14.67
CA PRO A 7 5.16 -3.83 -14.14
C PRO A 7 4.09 -4.93 -14.01
N ILE A 8 4.04 -5.86 -14.98
CA ILE A 8 3.07 -6.96 -14.96
C ILE A 8 3.38 -7.92 -13.80
N LEU A 9 4.66 -8.23 -13.58
CA LEU A 9 5.09 -9.03 -12.43
C LEU A 9 4.80 -8.35 -11.10
N ALA A 10 5.06 -7.04 -10.99
CA ALA A 10 4.71 -6.26 -9.81
C ALA A 10 3.21 -6.30 -9.52
N ILE A 11 2.37 -6.10 -10.54
CA ILE A 11 0.90 -6.21 -10.41
C ILE A 11 0.48 -7.61 -9.91
N ALA A 12 1.01 -8.67 -10.53
CA ALA A 12 0.67 -10.04 -10.15
C ALA A 12 1.12 -10.38 -8.71
N PHE A 13 2.32 -9.93 -8.34
CA PHE A 13 2.87 -10.15 -7.01
C PHE A 13 2.08 -9.38 -5.94
N MET A 14 1.78 -8.10 -6.18
CA MET A 14 0.96 -7.28 -5.27
C MET A 14 -0.44 -7.86 -5.10
N TYR A 15 -1.07 -8.33 -6.18
CA TYR A 15 -2.35 -9.05 -6.11
C TYR A 15 -2.28 -10.30 -5.23
N SER A 16 -1.18 -11.07 -5.31
CA SER A 16 -0.97 -12.25 -4.46
C SER A 16 -0.77 -11.91 -2.98
N LEU A 17 -0.16 -10.76 -2.67
CA LEU A 17 0.00 -10.26 -1.31
C LEU A 17 -1.33 -9.80 -0.77
N GLU A 18 -2.04 -8.97 -1.53
CA GLU A 18 -3.40 -8.50 -1.24
C GLU A 18 -4.34 -9.67 -0.94
N SER A 19 -4.34 -10.71 -1.78
CA SER A 19 -5.21 -11.88 -1.56
C SER A 19 -4.93 -12.63 -0.26
N ARG A 20 -3.73 -12.48 0.33
CA ARG A 20 -3.33 -13.09 1.61
C ARG A 20 -3.50 -12.13 2.79
N ALA A 21 -3.36 -10.83 2.54
CA ALA A 21 -3.31 -9.79 3.56
C ALA A 21 -4.64 -9.03 3.75
N LEU A 22 -5.52 -9.01 2.73
CA LEU A 22 -6.74 -8.22 2.76
C LEU A 22 -7.77 -8.88 3.68
N PHE A 23 -7.70 -8.49 4.94
CA PHE A 23 -8.74 -8.66 5.94
C PHE A 23 -9.39 -7.31 6.31
N CYS A 24 -9.22 -6.27 5.48
CA CYS A 24 -9.21 -4.89 5.97
C CYS A 24 -10.55 -4.15 5.82
N ASN A 25 -11.05 -3.68 6.96
CA ASN A 25 -12.06 -2.64 7.09
C ASN A 25 -11.51 -1.25 6.70
N SER A 26 -10.76 -1.14 5.60
CA SER A 26 -10.35 0.17 5.07
C SER A 26 -11.55 0.85 4.41
N LYS A 27 -11.75 2.14 4.66
CA LYS A 27 -12.76 2.94 3.98
C LYS A 27 -12.43 3.12 2.50
N VAL A 28 -11.14 3.28 2.20
CA VAL A 28 -10.64 3.42 0.83
C VAL A 28 -9.37 2.58 0.70
N TYR A 29 -9.29 1.86 -0.41
CA TYR A 29 -8.10 1.16 -0.86
C TYR A 29 -7.92 1.41 -2.35
N MET A 30 -6.78 2.01 -2.72
CA MET A 30 -6.39 2.24 -4.11
C MET A 30 -4.93 1.83 -4.29
N ARG A 31 -4.58 1.38 -5.50
CA ARG A 31 -3.21 0.99 -5.82
C ARG A 31 -2.82 1.41 -7.22
N TYR A 32 -1.57 1.84 -7.36
CA TYR A 32 -0.89 2.05 -8.64
C TYR A 32 0.41 1.23 -8.68
N ILE A 33 0.36 0.08 -9.35
CA ILE A 33 1.44 -0.92 -9.39
C ILE A 33 1.86 -1.35 -7.98
N ASP A 34 2.90 -0.76 -7.41
CA ASP A 34 3.47 -1.03 -6.09
C ASP A 34 3.07 0.02 -5.04
N ASP A 35 2.64 1.21 -5.44
CA ASP A 35 2.18 2.26 -4.52
C ASP A 35 0.73 2.03 -4.10
N THR A 36 0.47 1.99 -2.79
CA THR A 36 -0.86 1.79 -2.21
C THR A 36 -1.31 3.01 -1.40
N PHE A 37 -2.55 3.44 -1.61
CA PHE A 37 -3.23 4.48 -0.84
C PHE A 37 -4.36 3.85 -0.04
N ILE A 38 -4.35 4.07 1.28
CA ILE A 38 -5.28 3.43 2.20
C ILE A 38 -5.82 4.46 3.18
N VAL A 39 -7.14 4.44 3.41
CA VAL A 39 -7.81 5.25 4.44
C VAL A 39 -8.47 4.32 5.45
N VAL A 40 -8.18 4.55 6.73
CA VAL A 40 -8.70 3.78 7.87
C VAL A 40 -9.25 4.73 8.95
N ASP A 41 -9.97 4.16 9.91
CA ASP A 41 -10.69 4.92 10.93
C ASP A 41 -9.82 5.39 12.10
N SER A 42 -8.68 4.75 12.35
CA SER A 42 -7.77 5.11 13.45
C SER A 42 -6.32 4.78 13.13
N GLU A 43 -5.40 5.44 13.83
CA GLU A 43 -3.95 5.19 13.71
C GLU A 43 -3.58 3.77 14.21
N GLU A 44 -4.29 3.23 15.19
CA GLU A 44 -4.07 1.85 15.66
C GLU A 44 -4.45 0.83 14.58
N ALA A 45 -5.57 1.07 13.88
CA ALA A 45 -5.96 0.27 12.74
C ALA A 45 -4.94 0.38 11.59
N LEU A 46 -4.39 1.60 11.37
CA LEU A 46 -3.35 1.83 10.37
C LEU A 46 -2.07 1.05 10.70
N GLN A 47 -1.59 1.13 11.93
CA GLN A 47 -0.36 0.45 12.36
C GLN A 47 -0.54 -1.07 12.34
N SER A 48 -1.67 -1.58 12.83
CA SER A 48 -1.97 -3.02 12.78
C SER A 48 -2.01 -3.54 11.34
N LEU A 49 -2.60 -2.76 10.42
CA LEU A 49 -2.60 -3.08 8.99
C LEU A 49 -1.18 -3.08 8.42
N PHE A 50 -0.38 -2.05 8.72
CA PHE A 50 0.99 -1.92 8.24
C PHE A 50 1.88 -3.08 8.70
N ASP A 51 1.78 -3.47 9.97
CA ASP A 51 2.52 -4.60 10.53
C ASP A 51 2.04 -5.92 9.90
N HIS A 52 0.73 -6.07 9.70
CA HIS A 52 0.16 -7.24 9.04
C HIS A 52 0.66 -7.39 7.60
N LEU A 53 0.64 -6.31 6.80
CA LEU A 53 1.17 -6.30 5.43
C LEU A 53 2.65 -6.71 5.40
N ASN A 54 3.45 -6.14 6.31
CA ASN A 54 4.89 -6.44 6.42
C ASN A 54 5.22 -7.83 6.97
N SER A 55 4.22 -8.55 7.49
CA SER A 55 4.36 -9.95 7.96
C SER A 55 4.10 -10.98 6.86
N GLN A 56 3.47 -10.59 5.74
CA GLN A 56 3.03 -11.53 4.70
C GLN A 56 4.15 -12.17 3.89
N ASN A 57 5.30 -11.49 3.79
CA ASN A 57 6.44 -11.96 3.04
C ASN A 57 7.71 -11.28 3.55
N GLU A 58 8.72 -12.06 3.89
CA GLU A 58 10.00 -11.57 4.40
C GLU A 58 10.83 -10.83 3.34
N ASN A 59 10.57 -11.10 2.06
CA ASN A 59 11.34 -10.55 0.93
C ASN A 59 10.84 -9.17 0.47
N ILE A 60 9.74 -8.66 1.02
CA ILE A 60 9.23 -7.31 0.72
C ILE A 60 8.91 -6.60 2.02
N LYS A 61 9.25 -5.31 2.08
CA LYS A 61 8.88 -4.43 3.18
C LYS A 61 8.20 -3.20 2.63
N PHE A 62 6.98 -2.96 3.08
CA PHE A 62 6.23 -1.76 2.79
C PHE A 62 6.79 -0.60 3.62
N THR A 63 6.81 0.57 3.01
CA THR A 63 7.04 1.85 3.68
C THR A 63 5.72 2.62 3.72
N MET A 64 5.53 3.46 4.73
CA MET A 64 4.31 4.23 4.90
C MET A 64 4.65 5.71 5.08
N GLU A 65 4.03 6.53 4.24
CA GLU A 65 3.98 7.97 4.40
C GLU A 65 2.63 8.36 4.99
N ARG A 66 2.62 9.36 5.89
CA ARG A 66 1.40 9.87 6.53
C ARG A 66 1.07 11.24 5.96
N SER A 67 -0.22 11.59 5.98
CA SER A 67 -0.65 12.95 5.61
C SER A 67 -0.01 13.97 6.55
N ASN A 68 0.33 15.13 6.03
CA ASN A 68 0.85 16.23 6.83
C ASN A 68 -0.26 16.92 7.66
N ASP A 69 0.13 17.87 8.51
CA ASP A 69 -0.79 18.64 9.37
C ASP A 69 -1.85 19.44 8.58
N GLN A 70 -1.63 19.65 7.29
CA GLN A 70 -2.53 20.36 6.38
C GLN A 70 -3.52 19.41 5.68
N GLY A 71 -3.42 18.10 5.96
CA GLY A 71 -4.28 17.06 5.39
C GLY A 71 -3.82 16.56 4.01
N TRP A 72 -2.65 16.97 3.53
CA TRP A 72 -2.12 16.54 2.23
C TRP A 72 -1.27 15.28 2.35
N LEU A 73 -1.44 14.36 1.41
CA LEU A 73 -0.54 13.23 1.21
C LEU A 73 0.08 13.30 -0.20
N ALA A 74 1.41 13.22 -0.27
CA ALA A 74 2.10 13.07 -1.54
C ALA A 74 1.84 11.66 -2.09
N PHE A 75 1.26 11.57 -3.29
CA PHE A 75 0.99 10.30 -3.95
C PHE A 75 1.18 10.46 -5.45
N LEU A 76 2.04 9.65 -6.08
CA LEU A 76 2.29 9.68 -7.54
C LEU A 76 2.65 11.08 -8.10
N ASN A 77 3.49 11.84 -7.39
CA ASN A 77 3.83 13.23 -7.72
C ASN A 77 2.62 14.19 -7.78
N THR A 78 1.55 13.87 -7.07
CA THR A 78 0.42 14.76 -6.83
C THR A 78 0.10 14.84 -5.34
N GLU A 79 -0.54 15.93 -4.92
CA GLU A 79 -1.05 16.10 -3.56
C GLU A 79 -2.52 15.67 -3.56
N VAL A 80 -2.86 14.74 -2.65
CA VAL A 80 -4.20 14.16 -2.51
C VAL A 80 -4.75 14.45 -1.13
#